data_AF-A0A3D0I5M8-F1
#
_entry.id   AF-A0A3D0I5M8-F1
#
_cell.length_a   1.000
_cell.length_b   1.000
_cell.length_c   1.000
_cell.angle_alpha   90.00
_cell.angle_beta   90.00
_cell.angle_gamma   90.00
#
_symmetry.space_group_name_H-M   'P 1'
#
loop_
_entity.id
_entity.type
_entity.pdbx_description
1 polymer ?
#
loop_
_entity_poly.entity_id
_entity_poly.type
_entity_poly.pdbx_seq_one_letter_code
_entity_poly.pdbx_strand_id
1 'polypeptide(L)' 'GENGEFHTFVFDGPLFRRSVPVERGEIVQREAWCFCDLLLADCADGPRD' A
#
# COMPACT_ATOMS: atom_id res chain seq x y z
N GLY A 1 1.06 13.24 9.52
CA GLY A 1 1.01 13.63 10.94
C GLY A 1 -0.28 14.36 11.18
N GLU A 2 -0.64 14.67 12.42
CA GLU A 2 -1.96 15.23 12.80
C GLU A 2 -2.40 16.46 11.96
N ASN A 3 -1.48 17.11 11.24
CA ASN A 3 -1.70 18.20 10.28
C ASN A 3 -1.70 17.79 8.78
N GLY A 4 -1.88 16.51 8.45
CA GLY A 4 -1.87 16.01 7.06
C GLY A 4 -0.49 15.82 6.44
N GLU A 5 0.60 15.92 7.21
CA GLU A 5 1.99 15.83 6.72
C GLU A 5 2.34 14.50 6.04
N PHE A 6 1.61 13.44 6.36
CA PHE A 6 1.77 12.11 5.76
C PHE A 6 0.49 11.30 5.92
N HIS A 7 0.28 10.39 4.98
CA HIS A 7 -0.78 9.39 5.00
C HIS A 7 -0.13 8.01 5.16
N THR A 8 -0.67 7.17 6.05
CA THR A 8 -0.22 5.79 6.23
C THR A 8 -1.33 4.82 5.87
N PHE A 9 -0.93 3.62 5.43
CA PHE A 9 -1.82 2.51 5.14
C PHE A 9 -1.28 1.27 5.86
N VAL A 10 -2.11 0.67 6.73
CA VAL A 10 -1.78 -0.56 7.45
C VAL A 10 -2.31 -1.74 6.65
N PHE A 11 -1.40 -2.50 6.03
CA PHE A 11 -1.74 -3.64 5.16
C PHE A 11 -1.51 -5.00 5.83
N ASP A 12 -0.91 -5.03 7.02
CA ASP A 12 -0.66 -6.23 7.81
C ASP A 12 -0.72 -5.94 9.31
N GLY A 13 -1.03 -6.95 10.12
CA GLY A 13 -1.03 -6.83 11.57
C GLY A 13 -1.67 -8.02 12.30
N PRO A 14 -1.56 -8.07 13.64
CA PRO A 14 -1.96 -9.24 14.44
C PRO A 14 -3.45 -9.63 14.32
N LEU A 15 -4.30 -8.69 13.90
CA LEU A 15 -5.74 -8.90 13.74
C LEU A 15 -6.14 -9.30 12.32
N PHE A 16 -5.21 -9.29 11.36
CA PHE A 16 -5.47 -9.66 9.98
C PHE A 16 -5.35 -11.18 9.83
N ARG A 17 -6.32 -11.83 9.18
CA ARG A 17 -6.23 -13.27 8.86
C ARG A 17 -5.11 -13.58 7.87
N ARG A 18 -4.82 -12.61 6.99
CA ARG A 18 -3.70 -12.54 6.05
C ARG A 18 -3.49 -11.07 5.70
N SER A 19 -2.27 -10.69 5.32
CA SER A 19 -1.99 -9.34 4.83
C SER A 19 -2.82 -9.00 3.58
N VAL A 20 -3.05 -7.71 3.35
CA VAL A 20 -3.55 -7.22 2.06
C VAL A 20 -2.36 -7.22 1.09
N PRO A 21 -2.43 -7.97 -0.03
CA PRO A 21 -1.33 -8.05 -0.99
C PRO A 21 -1.23 -6.72 -1.73
N VAL A 22 -0.26 -5.89 -1.34
CA VAL A 22 -0.01 -4.59 -1.96
C VAL A 22 1.47 -4.42 -2.28
N GLU A 23 1.75 -3.71 -3.36
CA GLU A 23 3.07 -3.26 -3.76
C GLU A 23 3.09 -1.74 -3.90
N ARG A 24 4.27 -1.14 -3.71
CA ARG A 24 4.45 0.29 -3.99
C ARG A 24 4.45 0.48 -5.50
N GLY A 25 3.55 1.32 -5.99
CA GLY A 25 3.54 1.76 -7.37
C GLY A 25 4.50 2.92 -7.61
N GLU A 26 4.12 3.81 -8.52
CA GLU A 26 4.94 4.97 -8.86
C GLU A 26 5.14 5.89 -7.64
N ILE A 27 6.36 6.41 -7.49
CA ILE A 27 6.68 7.45 -6.52
C ILE A 27 6.91 8.75 -7.29
N VAL A 28 6.10 9.77 -7.01
CA VAL A 28 6.15 11.07 -7.68
C VAL A 28 6.41 12.18 -6.66
N GLN A 29 7.48 12.94 -6.87
CA GLN A 29 7.74 14.18 -6.14
C GLN A 29 7.08 15.36 -6.86
N ARG A 30 6.26 16.14 -6.15
CA ARG A 30 5.67 17.41 -6.62
C ARG A 30 5.96 18.48 -5.59
N GLU A 31 6.84 19.43 -5.95
CA GLU A 31 7.27 20.50 -5.04
C GLU A 31 7.78 19.93 -3.70
N ALA A 32 7.14 20.30 -2.59
CA ALA A 32 7.46 19.84 -1.24
C ALA A 32 6.82 18.48 -0.86
N TRP A 33 6.04 17.86 -1.76
CA TRP A 33 5.25 16.67 -1.46
C TRP A 33 5.71 15.45 -2.24
N CYS A 34 5.61 14.28 -1.60
CA CYS A 34 5.86 12.98 -2.21
C CYS A 34 4.58 12.15 -2.20
N PHE A 35 4.29 11.51 -3.32
CA PHE A 35 3.15 10.62 -3.50
C PHE A 35 3.66 9.23 -3.86
N CYS A 36 2.98 8.19 -3.39
CA CYS A 36 3.26 6.80 -3.72
C CYS A 36 1.94 6.10 -4.01
N ASP A 37 1.81 5.50 -5.19
CA ASP A 37 0.67 4.64 -5.48
C ASP A 37 0.76 3.35 -4.65
N LEU A 38 -0.41 2.80 -4.30
CA LEU A 38 -0.54 1.47 -3.73
C LEU A 38 -1.23 0.59 -4.77
N LEU A 39 -0.48 -0.34 -5.34
CA LEU A 39 -0.98 -1.30 -6.32
C LEU A 39 -1.34 -2.59 -5.59
N LEU A 40 -2.28 -3.35 -6.14
CA LEU A 40 -2.46 -4.73 -5.71
C LEU A 40 -1.20 -5.50 -6.11
N ALA A 41 -0.60 -6.21 -5.17
CA ALA A 41 0.47 -7.13 -5.51
C ALA A 41 -0.13 -8.24 -6.37
N ASP A 42 0.60 -8.70 -7.39
CA ASP A 42 0.18 -9.83 -8.19
C ASP A 42 -0.09 -11.01 -7.25
N CYS A 43 -1.33 -11.46 -7.24
CA CYS A 43 -1.67 -12.72 -6.63
C CYS A 43 -0.89 -13.77 -7.43
N ALA A 44 0.05 -14.49 -6.80
CA ALA A 44 0.33 -15.84 -7.25
C ALA A 44 -0.98 -16.59 -7.07
N ASP A 45 -1.84 -16.52 -8.08
CA ASP A 45 -3.08 -17.26 -8.14
C ASP A 45 -2.69 -18.73 -8.05
N GLY A 46 -2.74 -19.28 -6.83
CA GLY A 46 -3.08 -20.67 -6.66
C GLY A 46 -4.34 -20.94 -7.48
N PRO A 47 -4.48 -22.14 -8.06
CA PRO A 47 -5.47 -22.41 -9.10
C PRO A 47 -6.83 -21.90 -8.66
N ARG A 48 -7.42 -21.02 -9.47
CA ARG A 48 -8.82 -20.63 -9.35
C ARG A 48 -9.62 -21.90 -9.65
N ASP A 49 -10.37 -22.36 -8.66
CA ASP A 49 -11.28 -23.49 -8.75
C ASP A 49 -12.43 -23.24 -9.73
#